data_AF-A0A7J5EYF2-F1
#
_entry.id   AF-A0A7J5EYF2-F1
#
_cell.length_a   1.000
_cell.length_b   1.000
_cell.length_c   1.000
_cell.angle_alpha   90.00
_cell.angle_beta   90.00
_cell.angle_gamma   90.00
#
_symmetry.space_group_name_H-M   'P 1'
#
loop_
_entity.id
_entity.type
_entity.pdbx_description
1 polymer ?
#
loop_
_entity_poly.entity_id
_entity_poly.type
_entity_poly.pdbx_seq_one_letter_code
_entity_poly.pdbx_strand_id
1 'polypeptide(L)'
;MKGVIVHGALLAIMLVYGYVTWTTEKPKKALTGEVVMWNRAESDLKAVEFATKDHTLRIERRGEGAGAYWWGIDTRTSKKLKPQE
;
A
#
# COMPACT_ATOMS: atom_id res chain seq x y z
N MET A 1 -12.14 45.17 26.35
CA MET A 1 -10.94 44.40 25.92
C MET A 1 -11.10 42.88 26.06
N LYS A 2 -11.73 42.35 27.12
CA LYS A 2 -11.93 40.89 27.31
C LYS A 2 -12.59 40.18 26.12
N GLY A 3 -13.63 40.76 25.53
CA GLY A 3 -14.31 40.18 24.36
C GLY A 3 -13.41 40.06 23.12
N VAL A 4 -12.61 41.09 22.83
CA VAL A 4 -11.66 41.10 21.70
C VAL A 4 -10.58 40.03 21.88
N ILE A 5 -10.10 39.84 23.12
CA ILE A 5 -9.11 38.81 23.45
C ILE A 5 -9.69 37.41 23.22
N VAL A 6 -10.93 37.17 23.64
CA VAL A 6 -11.62 35.88 23.45
C VAL A 6 -11.82 35.58 21.96
N HIS A 7 -12.28 36.56 21.19
CA HIS A 7 -12.50 36.37 19.75
C HIS A 7 -11.17 36.21 19.00
N GLY A 8 -10.12 36.94 19.39
CA GLY A 8 -8.78 36.77 18.84
C GLY A 8 -8.18 35.39 19.10
N ALA A 9 -8.38 34.84 20.31
CA ALA A 9 -7.95 33.49 20.65
C ALA A 9 -8.70 32.42 19.83
N LEU A 10 -10.01 32.56 19.68
CA LEU A 10 -10.84 31.68 18.84
C LEU A 10 -10.38 31.70 17.37
N LEU A 11 -10.07 32.89 16.85
CA LEU A 11 -9.61 33.05 15.48
C LEU A 11 -8.25 32.36 15.28
N ALA A 12 -7.32 32.51 16.21
CA ALA A 12 -6.02 31.84 16.15
C ALA A 12 -6.16 30.31 16.18
N ILE A 13 -7.05 29.76 17.03
CA ILE A 13 -7.29 28.31 17.10
C ILE A 13 -7.84 27.77 15.78
N MET A 14 -8.80 28.46 15.17
CA MET A 14 -9.35 28.07 13.87
C MET A 14 -8.32 28.14 12.75
N LEU A 15 -7.40 29.11 12.82
CA LEU A 15 -6.34 29.28 11.83
C LEU A 15 -5.31 28.14 11.92
N VAL A 16 -4.91 27.76 13.13
CA VAL A 16 -4.04 26.59 13.37
C VAL A 16 -4.73 25.30 12.94
N TYR A 17 -6.00 25.13 13.29
CA TYR A 17 -6.77 23.95 12.90
C TYR A 17 -6.89 23.83 11.38
N GLY A 18 -7.18 24.93 10.69
CA GLY A 18 -7.23 24.99 9.23
C GLY A 18 -5.87 24.66 8.61
N TYR A 19 -4.79 25.24 9.14
CA TYR A 19 -3.43 24.97 8.67
C TYR A 19 -3.06 23.50 8.81
N VAL A 20 -3.24 22.90 10.01
CA VAL A 20 -2.94 21.49 10.25
C VAL A 20 -3.80 20.59 9.37
N THR A 21 -5.09 20.91 9.20
CA THR A 21 -5.99 20.14 8.33
C THR A 21 -5.59 20.23 6.87
N TRP A 22 -5.11 21.40 6.43
CA TRP A 22 -4.65 21.63 5.06
C TRP A 22 -3.30 20.96 4.76
N THR A 23 -2.36 20.98 5.70
CA THR A 23 -1.02 20.39 5.51
C THR A 23 -0.95 18.91 5.86
N THR A 24 -1.96 18.36 6.54
CA THR A 24 -2.03 16.93 6.80
C THR A 24 -2.56 16.24 5.56
N GLU A 25 -1.67 15.87 4.65
CA GLU A 25 -1.97 14.83 3.68
C GLU A 25 -2.20 13.53 4.44
N LYS A 26 -3.47 13.17 4.65
CA LYS A 26 -3.79 11.82 5.12
C LYS A 26 -3.42 10.89 3.97
N PRO A 27 -2.45 9.96 4.12
CA PRO A 27 -2.29 8.91 3.14
C PRO A 27 -3.63 8.19 3.08
N LYS A 28 -4.40 8.42 2.02
CA LYS A 28 -5.61 7.66 1.77
C LYS A 28 -5.11 6.24 1.59
N LYS A 29 -5.42 5.36 2.54
CA LYS A 29 -5.35 3.92 2.29
C LYS A 29 -6.13 3.71 1.00
N ALA A 30 -5.46 3.27 -0.05
CA ALA A 30 -6.09 3.00 -1.32
C ALA A 30 -7.10 1.87 -1.12
N LEU A 31 -8.35 2.22 -0.85
CA LEU A 31 -9.48 1.33 -1.08
C LEU A 31 -9.71 1.36 -2.59
N THR A 32 -9.45 0.23 -3.24
CA THR A 32 -9.47 -0.03 -4.69
C THR A 32 -8.13 0.20 -5.39
N GLY A 33 -7.37 -0.90 -5.55
CA GLY A 33 -6.31 -1.07 -6.56
C GLY A 33 -5.29 0.05 -6.69
N GLU A 34 -4.38 0.17 -5.71
CA GLU A 34 -3.23 1.07 -5.82
C GLU A 34 -2.31 0.60 -6.95
N VAL A 35 -2.37 1.28 -8.10
CA VAL A 35 -1.43 1.07 -9.20
C VAL A 35 -0.30 2.07 -9.02
N VAL A 36 0.76 1.68 -8.32
CA VAL A 36 1.99 2.47 -8.23
C VAL A 36 2.82 2.19 -9.48
N MET A 37 2.96 3.21 -10.35
CA MET A 37 3.87 3.11 -11.50
C MET A 37 5.31 3.08 -10.97
N TRP A 38 5.96 1.92 -11.14
CA TRP A 38 7.33 1.74 -10.71
C TRP A 38 8.29 2.36 -11.73
N ASN A 39 9.22 3.21 -11.28
CA ASN A 39 10.20 3.90 -12.14
C ASN A 39 11.65 3.50 -11.80
N ARG A 40 11.89 2.23 -11.45
CA ARG A 40 13.27 1.72 -11.27
C ARG A 40 13.64 0.81 -12.44
N ALA A 41 14.94 0.54 -12.56
CA ALA A 41 15.45 -0.32 -13.60
C ALA A 41 14.91 -1.75 -13.45
N GLU A 42 14.71 -2.46 -14.55
CA GLU A 42 14.24 -3.85 -14.56
C GLU A 42 15.16 -4.77 -13.73
N SER A 43 16.45 -4.44 -13.66
CA SER A 43 17.44 -5.16 -12.84
C SER A 43 17.14 -5.12 -11.34
N ASP A 44 16.39 -4.13 -10.88
CA ASP A 44 16.03 -3.97 -9.46
C ASP A 44 14.83 -4.85 -9.06
N LEU A 45 14.22 -5.56 -10.01
CA LEU A 45 13.05 -6.40 -9.75
C LEU A 45 13.49 -7.72 -9.10
N LYS A 46 13.27 -7.83 -7.78
CA LYS A 46 13.63 -9.04 -7.01
C LYS A 46 12.53 -10.10 -7.03
N ALA A 47 11.29 -9.67 -6.80
CA ALA A 47 10.13 -10.54 -6.77
C ALA A 47 8.85 -9.78 -7.10
N VAL A 48 7.90 -10.48 -7.71
CA VAL A 48 6.52 -10.05 -7.96
C VAL A 48 5.61 -11.02 -7.23
N GLU A 49 4.77 -10.50 -6.35
CA GLU A 49 3.82 -11.32 -5.59
C GLU A 49 2.39 -10.86 -5.91
N PHE A 50 1.57 -11.82 -6.31
CA PHE A 50 0.15 -11.66 -6.54
C PHE A 50 -0.58 -12.51 -5.51
N ALA A 51 -1.20 -11.85 -4.52
CA ALA A 51 -1.93 -12.51 -3.46
C ALA A 51 -3.42 -12.19 -3.57
N THR A 52 -4.23 -13.23 -3.57
CA THR A 52 -5.69 -13.18 -3.44
C THR A 52 -6.10 -13.95 -2.18
N LYS A 53 -7.39 -13.97 -1.87
CA LYS A 53 -7.90 -14.68 -0.68
C LYS A 53 -7.58 -16.17 -0.68
N ASP A 54 -7.58 -16.81 -1.84
CA ASP A 54 -7.51 -18.27 -1.96
C ASP A 54 -6.31 -18.73 -2.82
N HIS A 55 -5.50 -17.79 -3.30
CA HIS A 55 -4.42 -18.07 -4.23
C HIS A 55 -3.31 -17.03 -4.12
N THR A 56 -2.07 -17.49 -3.92
CA THR A 56 -0.86 -16.67 -3.94
C THR A 56 0.07 -17.18 -5.04
N LEU A 57 0.43 -16.30 -5.97
CA LEU A 57 1.44 -16.52 -7.00
C LEU A 57 2.63 -15.60 -6.72
N ARG A 58 3.81 -16.18 -6.51
CA ARG A 58 5.04 -15.43 -6.31
C ARG A 58 6.05 -15.79 -7.38
N ILE A 59 6.53 -14.80 -8.11
CA ILE A 59 7.58 -14.93 -9.11
C ILE A 59 8.83 -14.25 -8.54
N GLU A 60 9.91 -14.98 -8.37
CA GLU A 60 11.16 -14.46 -7.84
C GLU A 60 12.31 -14.72 -8.79
N ARG A 61 13.24 -13.76 -8.84
CA ARG A 61 14.44 -13.88 -9.65
C ARG A 61 15.47 -14.69 -8.88
N ARG A 62 15.89 -15.81 -9.43
CA ARG A 62 16.92 -16.69 -8.86
C ARG A 62 18.13 -16.78 -9.80
N GLY A 63 19.30 -17.05 -9.24
CA GLY A 63 20.57 -17.10 -9.97
C GLY A 63 21.23 -15.73 -10.18
N GLU A 64 22.43 -15.73 -10.75
CA GLU A 64 23.25 -14.55 -11.00
C GLU A 64 23.76 -14.52 -12.46
N GLY A 65 23.91 -13.31 -13.01
CA GLY A 65 24.46 -13.09 -14.36
C GLY A 65 23.64 -13.76 -15.47
N ALA A 66 24.33 -14.48 -16.36
CA ALA A 66 23.72 -15.20 -17.49
C ALA A 66 22.89 -16.42 -17.07
N GLY A 67 22.99 -16.85 -15.81
CA GLY A 67 22.21 -17.95 -15.24
C GLY A 67 20.96 -17.49 -14.47
N ALA A 68 20.58 -16.21 -14.58
CA ALA A 68 19.39 -15.71 -13.91
C ALA A 68 18.11 -16.25 -14.56
N TYR A 69 17.22 -16.82 -13.76
CA TYR A 69 15.92 -17.33 -14.21
C TYR A 69 14.79 -16.87 -13.29
N TRP A 70 13.59 -16.85 -13.84
CA TRP A 70 12.36 -16.57 -13.09
C TRP A 70 11.80 -17.88 -12.53
N TRP A 71 11.58 -17.92 -11.22
CA TRP A 71 10.99 -19.06 -10.53
C TRP A 71 9.62 -18.69 -9.98
N GLY A 72 8.59 -19.45 -10.37
CA GLY A 72 7.21 -19.26 -9.92
C GLY A 72 6.83 -20.24 -8.81
N ILE A 73 6.21 -19.73 -7.74
CA ILE A 73 5.61 -20.50 -6.66
C ILE A 73 4.10 -20.23 -6.71
N ASP A 74 3.32 -21.27 -7.02
CA ASP A 74 1.86 -21.25 -7.04
C ASP A 74 1.31 -21.93 -5.78
N THR A 75 0.66 -21.17 -4.91
CA THR A 75 0.02 -21.70 -3.69
C THR A 75 -1.48 -21.47 -3.77
N ARG A 76 -2.26 -22.55 -3.90
CA ARG A 76 -3.71 -22.51 -3.92
C ARG A 76 -4.28 -23.12 -2.65
N THR A 77 -5.15 -22.37 -1.97
CA THR A 77 -5.94 -22.90 -0.87
C THR A 77 -7.18 -23.58 -1.44
N SER A 78 -7.06 -24.86 -1.81
CA SER A 78 -8.25 -25.65 -2.13
C SER A 78 -9.03 -25.91 -0.84
N LYS A 79 -10.31 -25.50 -0.80
CA LYS A 79 -11.27 -26.09 0.14
C LYS A 79 -11.23 -27.59 -0.11
N LYS A 80 -10.76 -28.38 0.87
CA LYS A 80 -10.86 -29.84 0.82
C LYS A 80 -12.31 -30.20 0.48
N LEU A 81 -12.55 -30.77 -0.69
CA LEU A 81 -13.80 -31.43 -0.99
C LEU A 81 -13.92 -32.57 0.04
N LYS A 82 -15.02 -32.57 0.81
CA LYS A 82 -15.34 -33.71 1.68
C LYS A 82 -15.35 -34.98 0.81
N PRO A 83 -14.79 -36.10 1.27
CA PRO A 83 -14.98 -37.38 0.61
C PRO A 83 -16.50 -37.63 0.47
N GLN A 84 -16.97 -37.91 -0.73
CA GLN A 84 -18.29 -38.52 -0.90
C GLN A 84 -18.13 -39.99 -0.49
N GLU A 85 -18.76 -40.37 0.62
CA GLU A 85 -19.11 -41.77 0.92
C GLU A 85 -20.20 -42.26 -0.04
#